data_AF-X1HH82-F1
#
_entry.id   AF-X1HH82-F1
#
_cell.length_a   1.000
_cell.length_b   1.000
_cell.length_c   1.000
_cell.angle_alpha   90.00
_cell.angle_beta   90.00
_cell.angle_gamma   90.00
#
_symmetry.space_group_name_H-M   'P 1'
#
loop_
_entity.id
_entity.type
_entity.pdbx_description
1 polymer ?
#
loop_
_entity_poly.entity_id
_entity_poly.type
_entity_poly.pdbx_seq_one_letter_code
_entity_poly.pdbx_strand_id
1 'polypeptide(L)'
;MDVKIECAKCTKVVCDSKQFDQGPSNCPTKVRRDIIKQATAEYNKPEVREFARQASIQEFECYLNLPEGSTPRNPRVEEVVQFAKKMGYKKLGIAFCGGLRNEAKILTKILENRGFDVASVCCSAGSIPKETIGITEEQKIAGPGSFEVMCSPITQA
;
A
#
# COMPACT_ATOMS: atom_id res chain seq x y z
N MET A 1 5.45 30.85 9.34
CA MET A 1 4.40 30.36 8.42
C MET A 1 4.88 29.06 7.82
N ASP A 2 4.17 27.96 8.05
CA ASP A 2 4.52 26.69 7.42
C ASP A 2 4.33 26.79 5.91
N VAL A 3 5.39 26.48 5.16
CA VAL A 3 5.35 26.43 3.69
C VAL A 3 4.43 25.27 3.28
N LYS A 4 3.36 25.57 2.55
CA LYS A 4 2.40 24.60 2.02
C LYS A 4 3.02 23.80 0.86
N ILE A 5 3.03 22.48 0.98
CA ILE A 5 3.55 21.56 -0.05
C ILE A 5 2.41 21.17 -1.00
N GLU A 6 2.59 21.38 -2.31
CA GLU A 6 1.57 21.11 -3.33
C GLU A 6 2.20 20.46 -4.58
N CYS A 7 2.81 19.28 -4.47
CA CYS A 7 3.47 18.60 -5.61
C CYS A 7 2.53 18.38 -6.81
N ALA A 8 1.23 18.16 -6.57
CA ALA A 8 0.23 18.02 -7.64
C ALA A 8 0.04 19.30 -8.48
N LYS A 9 0.47 20.46 -7.98
CA LYS A 9 0.47 21.76 -8.69
C LYS A 9 1.89 22.20 -9.07
N CYS A 10 2.85 21.28 -9.10
CA CYS A 10 4.24 21.58 -9.36
C CYS A 10 4.40 22.19 -10.77
N THR A 11 4.97 23.39 -10.83
CA THR A 11 5.21 24.11 -12.09
C THR A 11 6.56 23.75 -12.75
N LYS A 12 7.44 23.05 -12.02
CA LYS A 12 8.77 22.65 -12.51
C LYS A 12 9.19 21.31 -11.91
N VAL A 13 8.92 20.23 -12.64
CA VAL A 13 9.23 18.85 -12.23
C VAL A 13 10.73 18.58 -12.44
N VAL A 14 11.45 18.36 -11.34
CA VAL A 14 12.91 18.11 -11.34
C VAL A 14 13.33 16.91 -10.48
N CYS A 15 12.36 16.23 -9.86
CA CYS A 15 12.58 15.24 -8.80
C CYS A 15 13.29 13.97 -9.27
N ASP A 16 13.25 13.66 -10.55
CA ASP A 16 13.93 12.53 -11.21
C ASP A 16 15.24 12.93 -11.90
N SER A 17 15.75 14.14 -11.62
CA SER A 17 16.89 14.72 -12.32
C SER A 17 18.01 15.15 -11.37
N LYS A 18 19.20 15.40 -11.94
CA LYS A 18 20.31 16.02 -11.22
C LYS A 18 20.04 17.47 -10.81
N GLN A 19 18.95 18.08 -11.27
CA GLN A 19 18.54 19.45 -10.95
C GLN A 19 17.47 19.51 -9.84
N PHE A 20 17.39 18.49 -9.00
CA PHE A 20 16.35 18.32 -7.97
C PHE A 20 16.20 19.53 -7.02
N ASP A 21 17.23 20.36 -6.87
CA ASP A 21 17.26 21.57 -6.05
C ASP A 21 16.74 22.82 -6.77
N GLN A 22 16.54 22.75 -8.09
CA GLN A 22 16.00 23.83 -8.91
C GLN A 22 14.47 23.85 -8.98
N GLY A 23 13.80 23.04 -8.16
CA GLY A 23 12.35 23.02 -8.06
C GLY A 23 11.78 24.31 -7.47
N PRO A 24 10.43 24.47 -7.51
CA PRO A 24 9.73 25.63 -6.98
C PRO A 24 10.09 25.94 -5.52
N SER A 25 9.79 27.15 -5.05
CA SER A 25 10.11 27.59 -3.67
C SER A 25 9.45 26.73 -2.59
N ASN A 26 8.32 26.07 -2.90
CA ASN A 26 7.62 25.14 -2.01
C ASN A 26 7.91 23.65 -2.28
N CYS A 27 8.92 23.33 -3.10
CA CYS A 27 9.30 21.95 -3.40
C CYS A 27 9.77 21.23 -2.11
N PRO A 28 9.19 20.06 -1.74
CA PRO A 28 9.54 19.39 -0.49
C PRO A 28 11.00 18.92 -0.45
N THR A 29 11.60 18.59 -1.60
CA THR A 29 13.03 18.27 -1.72
C THR A 29 13.93 19.41 -1.22
N LYS A 30 13.45 20.66 -1.29
CA LYS A 30 14.18 21.85 -0.81
C LYS A 30 13.81 22.21 0.63
N VAL A 31 12.51 22.29 0.91
CA VAL A 31 12.01 22.88 2.18
C VAL A 31 11.74 21.87 3.29
N ARG A 32 11.91 20.56 3.03
CA ARG A 32 11.75 19.46 4.00
C ARG A 32 12.98 18.54 4.04
N ARG A 33 14.18 19.09 3.82
CA ARG A 33 15.44 18.33 3.83
C ARG A 33 15.66 17.52 5.11
N ASP A 34 15.32 18.08 6.27
CA ASP A 34 15.49 17.39 7.55
C ASP A 34 14.58 16.16 7.66
N ILE A 35 13.31 16.27 7.25
CA ILE A 35 12.38 15.14 7.22
C ILE A 35 12.86 14.07 6.25
N ILE A 36 13.31 14.46 5.04
CA ILE A 36 13.86 13.53 4.06
C ILE A 36 15.09 12.81 4.62
N LYS A 37 15.97 13.52 5.30
CA LYS A 37 17.15 12.95 5.95
C LYS A 37 16.77 11.95 7.05
N GLN A 38 15.80 12.30 7.90
CA GLN A 38 15.27 11.41 8.93
C GLN A 38 14.64 10.14 8.33
N ALA A 39 13.78 10.29 7.33
CA ALA A 39 13.15 9.16 6.66
C ALA A 39 14.17 8.26 5.94
N THR A 40 15.20 8.84 5.31
CA THR A 40 16.25 8.09 4.63
C THR A 40 17.12 7.31 5.63
N ALA A 41 17.30 7.84 6.84
CA ALA A 41 18.06 7.17 7.89
C ALA A 41 17.38 5.87 8.38
N GLU A 42 16.09 5.66 8.12
CA GLU A 42 15.40 4.40 8.43
C GLU A 42 16.01 3.22 7.64
N TYR A 43 16.57 3.45 6.46
CA TYR A 43 17.31 2.44 5.69
C TYR A 43 18.65 2.04 6.31
N ASN A 44 19.05 2.62 7.45
CA ASN A 44 20.16 2.08 8.23
C ASN A 44 19.77 0.76 8.93
N LYS A 45 18.47 0.51 9.13
CA LYS A 45 17.95 -0.77 9.62
C LYS A 45 18.07 -1.83 8.51
N PRO A 46 18.84 -2.92 8.68
CA PRO A 46 19.12 -3.88 7.62
C PRO A 46 17.87 -4.46 6.95
N GLU A 47 16.83 -4.76 7.72
CA GLU A 47 15.56 -5.32 7.27
C GLU A 47 14.76 -4.33 6.41
N VAL A 48 14.72 -3.05 6.80
CA VAL A 48 14.05 -1.99 6.03
C VAL A 48 14.80 -1.76 4.72
N ARG A 49 16.15 -1.74 4.79
CA ARG A 49 17.01 -1.60 3.62
C ARG A 49 16.82 -2.74 2.63
N GLU A 50 16.82 -3.98 3.10
CA GLU A 50 16.68 -5.14 2.22
C GLU A 50 15.29 -5.22 1.60
N PHE A 51 14.25 -4.93 2.38
CA PHE A 51 12.88 -4.84 1.86
C PHE A 51 12.79 -3.82 0.71
N ALA A 52 13.29 -2.60 0.92
CA ALA A 52 13.26 -1.55 -0.09
C ALA A 52 14.11 -1.91 -1.32
N ARG A 53 15.30 -2.50 -1.12
CA ARG A 53 16.16 -2.95 -2.21
C ARG A 53 15.48 -4.02 -3.08
N GLN A 54 14.85 -5.02 -2.46
CA GLN A 54 14.13 -6.06 -3.19
C GLN A 54 12.89 -5.51 -3.89
N ALA A 55 12.21 -4.52 -3.31
CA ALA A 55 11.06 -3.87 -3.94
C ALA A 55 11.49 -3.11 -5.20
N SER A 56 12.60 -2.35 -5.14
CA SER A 56 13.15 -1.65 -6.31
C SER A 56 13.66 -2.61 -7.40
N ILE A 57 14.24 -3.75 -7.02
CA ILE A 57 14.63 -4.79 -7.98
C ILE A 57 13.38 -5.41 -8.62
N GLN A 58 12.35 -5.71 -7.83
CA GLN A 58 11.11 -6.26 -8.35
C GLN A 58 10.42 -5.29 -9.31
N GLU A 59 10.41 -4.00 -9.02
CA GLU A 59 9.93 -2.96 -9.93
C GLU A 59 10.65 -3.06 -11.28
N PHE A 60 11.98 -3.04 -11.28
CA PHE A 60 12.77 -3.17 -12.51
C PHE A 60 12.44 -4.45 -13.30
N GLU A 61 12.39 -5.60 -12.63
CA GLU A 61 12.11 -6.89 -13.28
C GLU A 61 10.68 -7.00 -13.85
N CYS A 62 9.75 -6.16 -13.38
CA CYS A 62 8.39 -6.10 -13.87
C CYS A 62 8.20 -5.23 -15.10
N TYR A 63 9.21 -4.48 -15.54
CA TYR A 63 9.15 -3.71 -16.78
C TYR A 63 9.83 -4.44 -17.94
N LEU A 64 9.25 -4.29 -19.12
CA LEU A 64 9.84 -4.66 -20.40
C LEU A 64 10.26 -3.39 -21.13
N ASN A 65 11.47 -3.39 -21.66
CA ASN A 65 11.94 -2.35 -22.58
C ASN A 65 11.76 -2.84 -24.01
N LEU A 66 10.83 -2.22 -24.73
CA LEU A 66 10.55 -2.45 -26.14
C LEU A 66 11.08 -1.27 -26.97
N PRO A 67 11.25 -1.41 -28.29
CA PRO A 67 11.64 -0.29 -29.16
C PRO A 67 10.71 0.93 -29.03
N GLU A 68 9.43 0.72 -28.72
CA GLU A 68 8.41 1.75 -28.56
C GLU A 68 8.38 2.40 -27.17
N GLY A 69 9.11 1.84 -26.19
CA GLY A 69 9.18 2.35 -24.82
C GLY A 69 9.14 1.25 -23.75
N SER A 70 9.05 1.67 -22.49
CA SER A 70 8.96 0.76 -21.34
C SER A 70 7.50 0.49 -20.97
N THR A 71 7.16 -0.76 -20.70
CA THR A 71 5.80 -1.17 -20.31
C THR A 71 5.81 -2.21 -19.18
N PRO A 72 4.85 -2.18 -18.25
CA PRO A 72 4.69 -3.27 -17.27
C PRO A 72 4.42 -4.61 -17.96
N ARG A 73 5.07 -5.66 -17.49
CA ARG A 73 4.95 -7.04 -17.99
C ARG A 73 3.96 -7.88 -17.20
N ASN A 74 3.92 -7.68 -15.89
CA ASN A 74 3.25 -8.57 -14.95
C ASN A 74 2.05 -7.88 -14.30
N PRO A 75 0.95 -8.59 -14.04
CA PRO A 75 -0.11 -8.05 -13.20
C PRO A 75 0.36 -7.95 -11.74
N ARG A 76 -0.14 -6.96 -10.98
CA ARG A 76 0.27 -6.69 -9.58
C ARG A 76 0.24 -7.92 -8.66
N VAL A 77 -0.71 -8.84 -8.86
CA VAL A 77 -0.79 -10.10 -8.10
C VAL A 77 0.45 -10.97 -8.31
N GLU A 78 0.95 -11.06 -9.54
CA GLU A 78 2.16 -11.82 -9.86
C GLU A 78 3.42 -11.10 -9.34
N GLU A 79 3.44 -9.76 -9.38
CA GLU A 79 4.54 -8.98 -8.77
C GLU A 79 4.65 -9.24 -7.26
N VAL A 80 3.51 -9.31 -6.55
CA VAL A 80 3.46 -9.66 -5.12
C VAL A 80 4.00 -11.06 -4.86
N VAL A 81 3.63 -12.04 -5.69
CA VAL A 81 4.13 -13.42 -5.60
C VAL A 81 5.65 -13.46 -5.77
N GLN A 82 6.18 -12.79 -6.78
CA GLN A 82 7.62 -12.74 -7.06
C GLN A 82 8.39 -12.04 -5.93
N PHE A 83 7.90 -10.89 -5.48
CA PHE A 83 8.49 -10.17 -4.35
C PHE A 83 8.50 -11.01 -3.07
N ALA A 84 7.36 -11.62 -2.71
CA ALA A 84 7.25 -12.45 -1.52
C ALA A 84 8.21 -13.65 -1.56
N LYS A 85 8.45 -14.23 -2.74
CA LYS A 85 9.46 -15.27 -2.93
C LYS A 85 10.89 -14.74 -2.74
N LYS A 86 11.24 -13.58 -3.29
CA LYS A 86 12.55 -12.93 -3.08
C LYS A 86 12.82 -12.65 -1.60
N MET A 87 11.79 -12.23 -0.87
CA MET A 87 11.86 -11.99 0.57
C MET A 87 11.83 -13.28 1.42
N GLY A 88 11.64 -14.45 0.80
CA GLY A 88 11.58 -15.73 1.50
C GLY A 88 10.31 -15.94 2.34
N TYR A 89 9.27 -15.13 2.15
CA TYR A 89 8.01 -15.25 2.89
C TYR A 89 7.33 -16.58 2.57
N LYS A 90 6.74 -17.19 3.62
CA LYS A 90 6.01 -18.46 3.51
C LYS A 90 4.52 -18.29 3.76
N LYS A 91 4.16 -17.31 4.59
CA LYS A 91 2.79 -17.00 4.95
C LYS A 91 2.42 -15.61 4.48
N LEU A 92 1.25 -15.48 3.85
CA LEU A 92 0.70 -14.21 3.40
C LEU A 92 -0.68 -13.97 4.03
N GLY A 93 -0.92 -12.75 4.47
CA GLY A 93 -2.19 -12.30 5.03
C GLY A 93 -3.02 -11.54 3.99
N ILE A 94 -4.33 -11.81 3.93
CA ILE A 94 -5.29 -11.05 3.12
C ILE A 94 -6.34 -10.43 4.05
N ALA A 95 -6.23 -9.12 4.29
CA ALA A 95 -7.30 -8.33 4.90
C ALA A 95 -8.23 -7.81 3.80
N PHE A 96 -9.54 -8.08 3.90
CA PHE A 96 -10.48 -7.74 2.84
C PHE A 96 -11.85 -7.25 3.36
N CYS A 97 -12.54 -6.48 2.52
CA CYS A 97 -13.92 -6.05 2.77
C CYS A 97 -14.91 -7.19 2.51
N GLY A 98 -16.01 -7.27 3.25
CA GLY A 98 -17.08 -8.24 3.01
C GLY A 98 -17.67 -8.18 1.59
N GLY A 99 -17.65 -7.01 0.95
CA GLY A 99 -18.07 -6.84 -0.45
C GLY A 99 -17.09 -7.42 -1.48
N LEU A 100 -15.85 -7.74 -1.09
CA LEU A 100 -14.79 -8.30 -1.93
C LEU A 100 -14.50 -9.77 -1.62
N ARG A 101 -15.50 -10.51 -1.11
CA ARG A 101 -15.37 -11.93 -0.72
C ARG A 101 -14.93 -12.81 -1.89
N ASN A 102 -15.45 -12.56 -3.08
CA ASN A 102 -15.15 -13.38 -4.26
C ASN A 102 -13.71 -13.14 -4.73
N GLU A 103 -13.29 -11.88 -4.78
CA GLU A 103 -11.93 -11.46 -5.12
C GLU A 103 -10.93 -12.01 -4.11
N ALA A 104 -11.22 -11.94 -2.80
CA ALA A 104 -10.38 -12.51 -1.76
C ALA A 104 -10.24 -14.04 -1.91
N LYS A 105 -11.33 -14.74 -2.25
CA LYS A 105 -11.29 -16.19 -2.52
C LYS A 105 -10.44 -16.53 -3.74
N ILE A 106 -10.56 -15.76 -4.82
CA ILE A 106 -9.74 -15.95 -6.03
C ILE A 106 -8.26 -15.69 -5.72
N LEU A 107 -7.96 -14.58 -5.03
CA LEU A 107 -6.59 -14.25 -4.63
C LEU A 107 -5.99 -15.32 -3.72
N THR A 108 -6.73 -15.80 -2.73
CA THR A 108 -6.31 -16.90 -1.85
C THR A 108 -5.88 -18.11 -2.66
N LYS A 109 -6.74 -18.58 -3.58
CA LYS A 109 -6.43 -19.72 -4.45
C LYS A 109 -5.19 -19.48 -5.32
N ILE A 110 -5.01 -18.27 -5.86
CA ILE A 110 -3.82 -17.92 -6.66
C ILE A 110 -2.56 -18.04 -5.80
N LEU A 111 -2.56 -17.47 -4.60
CA LEU A 111 -1.40 -17.46 -3.71
C LEU A 111 -1.07 -18.86 -3.17
N GLU A 112 -2.06 -19.64 -2.77
CA GLU A 112 -1.89 -21.04 -2.34
C GLU A 112 -1.28 -21.89 -3.47
N ASN A 113 -1.80 -21.75 -4.71
CA ASN A 113 -1.24 -22.42 -5.89
C ASN A 113 0.20 -21.99 -6.21
N ARG A 114 0.66 -20.85 -5.69
CA ARG A 114 2.05 -20.37 -5.81
C ARG A 114 2.95 -20.84 -4.67
N GLY A 115 2.41 -21.59 -3.71
CA GLY A 115 3.13 -22.26 -2.63
C GLY A 115 3.16 -21.52 -1.30
N PHE A 116 2.26 -20.55 -1.08
CA PHE A 116 2.15 -19.83 0.20
C PHE A 116 1.11 -20.46 1.12
N ASP A 117 1.35 -20.42 2.44
CA ASP A 117 0.30 -20.51 3.46
C ASP A 117 -0.47 -19.19 3.47
N VAL A 118 -1.80 -19.22 3.34
CA VAL A 118 -2.60 -18.00 3.23
C VAL A 118 -3.58 -17.92 4.40
N ALA A 119 -3.48 -16.85 5.17
CA ALA A 119 -4.48 -16.47 6.16
C ALA A 119 -5.31 -15.30 5.61
N SER A 120 -6.62 -15.29 5.86
CA SER A 120 -7.48 -14.18 5.44
C SER A 120 -8.44 -13.74 6.54
N VAL A 121 -8.76 -12.45 6.57
CA VAL A 121 -9.62 -11.84 7.59
C VAL A 121 -10.54 -10.78 6.97
N CYS A 122 -11.85 -10.94 7.21
CA CYS A 122 -12.87 -10.02 6.73
C CYS A 122 -12.97 -8.79 7.63
N CYS A 123 -13.35 -7.64 7.07
CA CYS A 123 -13.48 -6.35 7.80
C CYS A 123 -14.43 -6.39 9.00
N SER A 124 -15.42 -7.28 8.99
CA SER A 124 -16.41 -7.46 10.04
C SER A 124 -16.04 -8.57 11.03
N ALA A 125 -14.78 -9.02 11.03
CA ALA A 125 -14.29 -9.97 12.04
C ALA A 125 -14.58 -9.44 13.45
N GLY A 126 -15.15 -10.29 14.30
CA GLY A 126 -15.61 -9.92 15.64
C GLY A 126 -17.03 -9.35 15.72
N SER A 127 -17.69 -9.08 14.58
CA SER A 127 -19.10 -8.63 14.53
C SER A 127 -19.41 -7.45 15.46
N ILE A 128 -18.49 -6.47 15.51
CA ILE A 128 -18.56 -5.34 16.44
C ILE A 128 -19.70 -4.39 16.00
N PRO A 129 -20.68 -4.08 16.86
CA PRO A 129 -21.76 -3.14 16.52
C PRO A 129 -21.21 -1.73 16.27
N LYS A 130 -21.76 -0.99 15.30
CA LYS A 130 -21.30 0.37 14.96
C LYS A 130 -21.46 1.37 16.11
N GLU A 131 -22.42 1.13 16.99
CA GLU A 131 -22.71 1.90 18.21
C GLU A 131 -21.51 1.92 19.16
N THR A 132 -20.62 0.92 19.08
CA THR A 132 -19.37 0.85 19.86
C THR A 132 -18.49 2.08 19.64
N ILE A 133 -18.55 2.70 18.46
CA ILE A 133 -17.82 3.93 18.12
C ILE A 133 -18.73 5.16 18.00
N GLY A 134 -19.94 5.08 18.56
CA GLY A 134 -20.89 6.20 18.64
C GLY A 134 -21.68 6.50 17.37
N ILE A 135 -21.75 5.55 16.43
CA ILE A 135 -22.64 5.69 15.25
C ILE A 135 -24.09 5.56 15.70
N THR A 136 -24.94 6.50 15.29
CA THR A 136 -26.37 6.49 15.62
C THR A 136 -27.16 5.57 14.70
N GLU A 137 -28.39 5.25 15.08
CA GLU A 137 -29.31 4.42 14.29
C GLU A 137 -29.53 4.98 12.88
N GLU A 138 -29.64 6.31 12.75
CA GLU A 138 -29.88 7.02 11.49
C GLU A 138 -28.66 6.99 10.54
N GLN A 139 -27.48 6.69 11.07
CA GLN A 139 -26.23 6.61 10.32
C GLN A 139 -25.91 5.19 9.85
N LYS A 140 -26.75 4.20 10.17
CA LYS A 140 -26.63 2.82 9.68
C LYS A 140 -27.06 2.73 8.23
N ILE A 141 -26.33 1.94 7.45
CA ILE A 141 -26.59 1.74 6.01
C ILE A 141 -27.92 1.01 5.81
N ALA A 142 -28.21 0.02 6.64
CA ALA A 142 -29.48 -0.71 6.64
C ALA A 142 -30.64 0.06 7.31
N GLY A 143 -30.38 1.26 7.82
CA GLY A 143 -31.36 2.15 8.45
C GLY A 143 -31.60 1.89 9.94
N PRO A 144 -32.40 2.75 10.60
CA PRO A 144 -32.67 2.67 12.04
C PRO A 144 -33.28 1.33 12.48
N GLY A 145 -32.86 0.82 13.64
CA GLY A 145 -33.35 -0.43 14.23
C GLY A 145 -32.71 -1.69 13.64
N SER A 146 -31.85 -1.56 12.63
CA SER A 146 -31.12 -2.69 12.07
C SER A 146 -29.85 -3.01 12.88
N PHE A 147 -29.53 -4.30 13.01
CA PHE A 147 -28.21 -4.69 13.50
C PHE A 147 -27.18 -4.51 12.38
N GLU A 148 -26.19 -3.65 12.61
CA GLU A 148 -25.15 -3.36 11.63
C GLU A 148 -23.79 -3.28 12.32
N VAL A 149 -22.80 -3.94 11.71
CA VAL A 149 -21.45 -4.05 12.26
C VAL A 149 -20.50 -3.06 11.60
N MET A 150 -19.52 -2.57 12.37
CA MET A 150 -18.44 -1.74 11.84
C MET A 150 -17.37 -2.60 11.16
N CYS A 151 -16.65 -1.98 10.22
CA CYS A 151 -15.35 -2.48 9.80
C CYS A 151 -14.33 -2.17 10.90
N SER A 152 -13.51 -3.14 11.30
CA SER A 152 -12.47 -2.94 12.32
C SER A 152 -11.08 -3.27 11.78
N PRO A 153 -10.34 -2.29 11.22
CA PRO A 153 -8.97 -2.48 10.77
C PRO A 153 -8.03 -2.94 11.89
N ILE A 154 -8.28 -2.51 13.14
CA ILE A 154 -7.51 -2.94 14.32
C ILE A 154 -7.73 -4.43 14.58
N THR A 155 -8.95 -4.93 14.47
CA THR A 155 -9.23 -6.38 14.62
C THR A 155 -8.73 -7.21 13.44
N GLN A 156 -8.52 -6.60 12.27
CA GLN A 156 -7.94 -7.27 11.10
C GLN A 156 -6.42 -7.37 11.14
N ALA A 157 -5.73 -6.45 11.84
CA ALA A 157 -4.27 -6.41 11.94
C ALA A 157 -3.74 -7.44 12.94
#